data_AF-A0AA95F8E9-F1
#
_entry.id   AF-A0AA95F8E9-F1
#
_cell.length_a   1.000
_cell.length_b   1.000
_cell.length_c   1.000
_cell.angle_alpha   90.00
_cell.angle_beta   90.00
_cell.angle_gamma   90.00
#
_symmetry.space_group_name_H-M   'P 1'
#
loop_
_entity.id
_entity.type
_entity.pdbx_description
1 polymer ?
#
loop_
_entity_poly.entity_id
_entity_poly.type
_entity_poly.pdbx_seq_one_letter_code
_entity_poly.pdbx_strand_id
1 'polypeptide(L)' 'MSNFTVKQRAMICESDPDDVTGDEGCGVELKNGADYAVARSLERRGYGHVQGPGCPFYGMYWNNSTGLVARQDILAGDA' A
#
# COMPACT_ATOMS: atom_id res chain seq x y z
N MET A 1 2.33 -8.60 16.12
CA MET A 1 2.32 -7.13 16.10
C MET A 1 3.33 -6.66 15.05
N SER A 2 2.83 -6.32 13.86
CA SER A 2 3.67 -5.83 12.78
C SER A 2 4.08 -4.40 13.07
N ASN A 3 5.34 -4.17 13.45
CA ASN A 3 5.82 -2.81 13.74
C ASN A 3 5.89 -2.00 12.43
N PHE A 4 4.82 -1.24 12.16
CA PHE A 4 4.76 -0.29 11.05
C PHE A 4 5.13 1.10 11.54
N THR A 5 5.97 1.80 10.78
CA THR A 5 6.19 3.23 10.99
C THR A 5 4.92 4.02 10.70
N VAL A 6 4.81 5.24 11.24
CA VAL A 6 3.66 6.12 10.99
C VAL A 6 3.38 6.30 9.48
N LYS A 7 4.44 6.41 8.67
CA LYS A 7 4.31 6.56 7.21
C LYS A 7 3.86 5.28 6.51
N GLN A 8 4.30 4.12 6.98
CA GLN A 8 3.83 2.82 6.46
C GLN A 8 2.35 2.60 6.79
N ARG A 9 1.94 2.95 8.03
CA ARG A 9 0.53 2.87 8.44
C ARG A 9 -0.36 3.76 7.58
N ALA A 10 0.05 5.02 7.38
CA ALA A 10 -0.69 5.95 6.52
C ALA A 10 -0.87 5.40 5.10
N MET A 11 0.21 4.93 4.47
CA MET A 11 0.16 4.40 3.10
C MET A 11 -0.71 3.14 2.97
N ILE A 12 -0.65 2.22 3.95
CA ILE A 12 -1.54 1.05 3.99
C ILE A 12 -3.00 1.49 4.17
N CYS A 13 -3.28 2.47 5.03
CA CYS A 13 -4.65 2.90 5.28
C CYS A 13 -5.27 3.70 4.12
N GLU A 14 -4.45 4.49 3.41
CA GLU A 14 -4.84 5.32 2.27
C GLU A 14 -5.07 4.51 0.99
N SER A 15 -4.49 3.31 0.87
CA SER A 15 -4.74 2.42 -0.28
C SER A 15 -6.00 1.57 -0.03
N ASP A 16 -7.06 1.86 -0.79
CA ASP A 16 -8.31 1.10 -0.75
C ASP A 16 -8.20 -0.23 -1.53
N PRO A 17 -9.00 -1.25 -1.16
CA PRO A 17 -9.03 -2.52 -1.87
C PRO A 17 -9.49 -2.36 -3.33
N ASP A 18 -8.86 -3.14 -4.20
CA ASP A 18 -9.41 -3.47 -5.52
C ASP A 18 -10.44 -4.59 -5.32
N ASP A 19 -11.72 -4.26 -5.35
CA ASP A 19 -12.76 -5.19 -4.88
C ASP A 19 -13.26 -6.17 -5.96
N VAL A 20 -12.99 -5.98 -7.26
CA VAL A 20 -13.59 -6.88 -8.29
C VAL A 20 -12.79 -7.03 -9.60
N THR A 21 -11.98 -6.07 -10.07
CA THR A 21 -11.57 -6.02 -11.50
C THR A 21 -10.06 -6.09 -11.78
N GLY A 22 -9.20 -5.72 -10.84
CA GLY A 22 -7.82 -5.35 -11.19
C GLY A 22 -7.64 -3.86 -11.50
N ASP A 23 -8.72 -3.07 -11.51
CA ASP A 23 -8.75 -1.70 -12.06
C ASP A 23 -9.50 -0.66 -11.19
N GLU A 24 -10.13 -1.05 -10.06
CA GLU A 24 -10.98 -0.13 -9.25
C GLU A 24 -10.66 -0.10 -7.75
N GLY A 25 -9.38 -0.19 -7.38
CA GLY A 25 -8.91 0.30 -6.08
C GLY A 25 -8.45 1.76 -6.14
N CYS A 26 -8.36 2.45 -4.99
CA CYS A 26 -7.57 3.68 -4.92
C CYS A 26 -6.12 3.33 -4.54
N GLY A 27 -5.24 3.26 -5.54
CA GLY A 27 -3.80 3.24 -5.29
C GLY A 27 -3.32 4.58 -4.73
N VAL A 28 -2.21 4.55 -4.00
CA VAL A 28 -1.57 5.75 -3.43
C VAL A 28 -0.51 6.25 -4.39
N GLU A 29 -0.67 7.49 -4.87
CA GLU A 29 0.30 8.15 -5.72
C GLU A 29 1.60 8.45 -4.96
N LEU A 30 2.74 8.00 -5.52
CA LEU A 30 4.06 8.20 -4.95
C LEU A 30 4.69 9.47 -5.53
N LYS A 31 4.59 10.57 -4.77
CA LYS A 31 4.93 11.92 -5.26
C LYS A 31 6.41 12.25 -5.15
N ASN A 32 7.13 11.58 -4.24
CA ASN A 32 8.52 11.88 -3.95
C ASN A 32 9.31 10.63 -3.55
N GLY A 33 10.64 10.76 -3.45
CA GLY A 33 11.53 9.64 -3.13
C GLY A 33 11.28 8.99 -1.75
N ALA A 34 10.74 9.74 -0.78
CA ALA A 34 10.38 9.18 0.52
C ALA A 34 9.15 8.27 0.42
N ASP A 35 8.14 8.66 -0.36
CA ASP A 35 6.96 7.82 -0.62
C ASP A 35 7.39 6.52 -1.31
N TYR A 36 8.26 6.61 -2.31
CA TYR A 36 8.84 5.43 -2.96
C TYR A 36 9.59 4.54 -1.97
N ALA A 37 10.39 5.09 -1.05
CA ALA A 37 11.10 4.30 -0.05
C ALA A 37 10.15 3.55 0.89
N VAL A 38 9.04 4.19 1.29
CA VAL A 38 7.98 3.57 2.11
C VAL A 38 7.30 2.45 1.33
N ALA A 39 6.85 2.73 0.11
CA ALA A 39 6.13 1.76 -0.73
C ALA A 39 6.98 0.54 -1.06
N ARG A 40 8.26 0.74 -1.41
CA ARG A 40 9.22 -0.35 -1.65
C ARG A 40 9.52 -1.14 -0.38
N SER A 41 9.50 -0.50 0.78
CA SER A 41 9.63 -1.19 2.07
C SER A 41 8.42 -2.09 2.35
N LEU A 42 7.21 -1.62 2.05
CA LEU A 42 5.96 -2.40 2.19
C LEU A 42 5.88 -3.56 1.20
N GLU A 43 6.23 -3.33 -0.06
CA GLU A 43 6.29 -4.35 -1.09
C GLU A 43 7.28 -5.47 -0.74
N ARG A 44 8.50 -5.12 -0.28
CA ARG A 44 9.49 -6.11 0.20
C ARG A 44 8.99 -6.93 1.38
N ARG A 45 8.09 -6.38 2.19
CA ARG A 45 7.45 -7.06 3.33
C ARG A 45 6.19 -7.82 2.92
N GLY A 46 5.77 -7.75 1.66
CA GLY A 46 4.66 -8.52 1.11
C GLY A 46 3.26 -7.92 1.35
N TYR A 47 3.15 -6.61 1.64
CA TYR A 47 1.86 -5.95 1.91
C TYR A 47 1.20 -5.31 0.68
N GLY A 48 1.90 -5.26 -0.45
CA GLY A 48 1.38 -4.62 -1.64
C GLY A 48 2.39 -4.61 -2.78
N HIS A 49 2.10 -3.83 -3.81
CA HIS A 49 2.93 -3.71 -4.99
C HIS A 49 3.05 -2.25 -5.46
N VAL A 50 4.22 -1.87 -5.94
CA VAL A 50 4.45 -0.58 -6.61
C VAL A 50 4.40 -0.79 -8.12
N GLN A 51 3.47 -0.10 -8.78
CA GLN A 51 3.30 -0.22 -10.20
C GLN A 51 4.45 0.46 -10.96
N GLY A 52 5.18 -0.35 -11.73
CA GLY A 52 6.42 0.02 -12.41
C GLY A 52 6.22 0.71 -13.76
N PRO A 53 7.32 1.17 -14.40
CA PRO A 53 7.28 1.83 -15.70
C PRO A 53 6.57 0.97 -16.76
N GLY A 54 5.77 1.61 -17.62
CA GLY A 54 5.04 0.93 -18.69
C GLY A 54 3.67 0.39 -18.30
N CYS A 55 3.26 0.54 -17.05
CA CYS A 55 1.90 0.25 -16.59
C CYS A 55 1.02 1.52 -16.61
N PRO A 56 -0.32 1.39 -16.77
CA PRO A 56 -1.23 2.53 -16.84
C PRO A 56 -1.18 3.50 -15.65
N PHE A 57 -0.91 3.01 -14.44
CA PHE A 57 -0.82 3.81 -13.22
C PHE A 57 0.59 3.74 -12.61
N TYR A 58 1.59 4.03 -13.44
CA TYR A 58 2.98 4.14 -12.99
C TYR A 58 3.10 5.08 -11.77
N GLY A 59 3.86 4.63 -10.76
CA GLY A 59 4.10 5.41 -9.56
C GLY A 59 2.97 5.33 -8.54
N MET A 60 2.14 4.29 -8.61
CA MET A 60 1.10 4.00 -7.62
C MET A 60 1.51 2.82 -6.74
N TYR A 61 1.17 2.88 -5.45
CA TYR A 61 1.21 1.75 -4.53
C TYR A 61 -0.19 1.18 -4.33
N TRP A 62 -0.29 -0.14 -4.32
CA TRP A 62 -1.54 -0.86 -4.15
C TRP A 62 -1.39 -1.91 -3.05
N ASN A 63 -2.32 -1.94 -2.11
CA ASN A 63 -2.40 -3.04 -1.14
C ASN A 63 -2.74 -4.36 -1.84
N ASN A 64 -2.14 -5.45 -1.37
CA ASN A 64 -2.61 -6.81 -1.67
C ASN A 64 -3.48 -7.33 -0.51
N SER A 65 -3.92 -8.59 -0.57
CA SER A 65 -4.72 -9.22 0.49
C SER A 65 -4.08 -9.10 1.88
N THR A 66 -2.75 -9.24 1.98
CA THR A 66 -2.02 -9.11 3.24
C THR A 66 -1.99 -7.66 3.75
N GLY A 67 -1.82 -6.69 2.84
CA GLY A 67 -1.92 -5.26 3.14
C GLY A 67 -3.30 -4.87 3.67
N LEU A 68 -4.36 -5.45 3.11
CA LEU A 68 -5.73 -5.21 3.55
C LEU A 68 -6.02 -5.78 4.95
N VAL A 69 -5.48 -6.96 5.28
CA VAL A 69 -5.54 -7.49 6.66
C VAL A 69 -4.79 -6.56 7.60
N ALA A 70 -3.56 -6.16 7.25
CA ALA A 70 -2.79 -5.21 8.06
C ALA A 70 -3.51 -3.87 8.23
N ARG A 71 -4.21 -3.39 7.19
CA ARG A 71 -5.05 -2.18 7.26
C ARG A 71 -6.16 -2.33 8.30
N GLN A 72 -6.87 -3.46 8.29
CA GLN A 72 -7.91 -3.74 9.28
C GLN A 72 -7.33 -3.74 10.70
N ASP A 73 -6.21 -4.42 10.92
CA ASP A 73 -5.53 -4.44 12.23
C ASP A 73 -5.11 -3.03 12.69
N ILE A 74 -4.57 -2.20 11.77
CA ILE A 74 -4.19 -0.81 12.08
C ILE A 74 -5.41 0.03 12.44
N LEU A 75 -6.52 -0.10 11.70
CA LEU A 75 -7.75 0.66 11.94
C LEU A 75 -8.48 0.22 13.21
N ALA A 76 -8.39 -1.07 13.57
CA ALA A 76 -8.92 -1.61 14.83
C ALA A 76 -8.07 -1.21 16.05
N GLY A 77 -6.83 -0.76 15.84
CA GLY A 77 -5.89 -0.41 16.91
C GLY A 77 -5.03 -1.58 17.40
N ASP A 78 -5.01 -2.70 16.66
CA ASP A 78 -4.36 -3.96 17.04
C ASP A 78 -2.93 -4.12 16.46
N ALA A 79 -2.48 -3.17 15.61
CA ALA A 79 -1.18 -3.19 14.93
C ALA A 79 -0.15 -2.18 15.47
#